data_AF-A0AAW4WZD8-F1
#
_entry.id   AF-A0AAW4WZD8-F1
#
_cell.length_a   1.000
_cell.length_b   1.000
_cell.length_c   1.000
_cell.angle_alpha   90.00
_cell.angle_beta   90.00
_cell.angle_gamma   90.00
#
_symmetry.space_group_name_H-M   'P 1'
#
loop_
_entity.id
_entity.type
_entity.pdbx_description
1 polymer ?
#
loop_
_entity_poly.entity_id
_entity_poly.type
_entity_poly.pdbx_seq_one_letter_code
_entity_poly.pdbx_strand_id
1 'polypeptide(L)'
;MLKKWLPVFANYRRDGYDFDALYDDGKAPNKHKKIMVNFMEDNADSEIYSNELKKQAGFGKNGEKGFDGAITNLMMQTYLCNCDFKKRVNKRGIEYGWDVAVYSSIEHIYGYDYVTSCYKDNPQDSWKQIVDYMHEMYPEATDKQIRKLLK
;
A
#
# COMPACT_ATOMS: atom_id res chain seq x y z
N MET A 1 14.23 10.88 5.88
CA MET A 1 13.84 9.76 6.78
C MET A 1 13.07 8.68 6.02
N LEU A 2 11.90 8.98 5.40
CA LEU A 2 11.09 8.00 4.66
C LEU A 2 11.87 7.27 3.53
N LYS A 3 12.69 8.02 2.78
CA LYS A 3 13.53 7.49 1.68
C LYS A 3 14.60 6.45 2.09
N LYS A 4 14.88 6.24 3.37
CA LYS A 4 15.78 5.15 3.79
C LYS A 4 14.98 3.88 4.11
N TRP A 5 13.82 4.07 4.73
CA TRP A 5 13.12 2.98 5.40
C TRP A 5 12.04 2.32 4.55
N LEU A 6 11.54 3.00 3.50
CA LEU A 6 10.46 2.44 2.68
C LEU A 6 10.77 1.04 2.13
N PRO A 7 11.95 0.75 1.53
CA PRO A 7 12.23 -0.57 0.99
C PRO A 7 12.36 -1.63 2.09
N VAL A 8 12.89 -1.24 3.26
CA VAL A 8 13.01 -2.12 4.44
C VAL A 8 11.61 -2.49 4.97
N PHE A 9 10.71 -1.52 5.07
CA PHE A 9 9.31 -1.75 5.45
C PHE A 9 8.56 -2.58 4.42
N ALA A 10 8.74 -2.28 3.13
CA ALA A 10 8.10 -3.02 2.06
C ALA A 10 8.53 -4.49 2.06
N ASN A 11 9.84 -4.74 2.17
CA ASN A 11 10.36 -6.11 2.26
C ASN A 11 9.78 -6.86 3.47
N TYR A 12 9.85 -6.26 4.67
CA TYR A 12 9.31 -6.89 5.88
C TYR A 12 7.80 -7.17 5.78
N ARG A 13 7.01 -6.20 5.31
CA ARG A 13 5.54 -6.29 5.32
C ARG A 13 4.97 -7.15 4.19
N ARG A 14 5.69 -7.28 3.08
CA ARG A 14 5.27 -8.06 1.91
C ARG A 14 5.93 -9.42 1.85
N ASP A 15 6.85 -9.74 2.77
CA ASP A 15 7.60 -11.00 2.78
C ASP A 15 8.35 -11.25 1.45
N GLY A 16 8.85 -10.17 0.84
CA GLY A 16 9.54 -10.19 -0.46
C GLY A 16 8.62 -10.39 -1.68
N TYR A 17 7.30 -10.40 -1.51
CA TYR A 17 6.36 -10.58 -2.62
C TYR A 17 6.06 -9.25 -3.34
N ASP A 18 5.98 -9.31 -4.67
CA ASP A 18 5.09 -8.42 -5.41
C ASP A 18 3.64 -8.93 -5.31
N PHE A 19 2.68 -8.08 -5.70
CA PHE A 19 1.28 -8.42 -5.47
C PHE A 19 0.79 -9.60 -6.33
N ASP A 20 1.30 -9.75 -7.55
CA ASP A 20 0.88 -10.83 -8.44
C ASP A 20 1.32 -12.19 -7.89
N ALA A 21 2.58 -12.32 -7.47
CA ALA A 21 3.07 -13.53 -6.81
C ALA A 21 2.32 -13.81 -5.50
N LEU A 22 2.00 -12.76 -4.71
CA LEU A 22 1.22 -12.91 -3.47
C LEU A 22 -0.18 -13.49 -3.75
N TYR A 23 -0.81 -13.04 -4.83
CA TYR A 23 -2.13 -13.52 -5.22
C TYR A 23 -2.09 -14.93 -5.78
N ASP A 24 -1.13 -15.23 -6.66
CA ASP A 24 -1.00 -16.55 -7.30
C ASP A 24 -0.70 -17.66 -6.28
N ASP A 25 0.03 -17.34 -5.21
CA ASP A 25 0.23 -18.22 -4.05
C ASP A 25 -1.00 -18.33 -3.14
N GLY A 26 -2.11 -17.66 -3.46
CA GLY A 26 -3.36 -17.68 -2.69
C GLY A 26 -3.30 -16.92 -1.37
N LYS A 27 -2.27 -16.08 -1.16
CA LYS A 27 -2.06 -15.31 0.08
C LYS A 27 -2.83 -13.99 0.10
N ALA A 28 -3.38 -13.56 -1.04
CA ALA A 28 -4.22 -12.37 -1.15
C ALA A 28 -5.68 -12.71 -1.50
N PRO A 29 -6.68 -12.14 -0.80
CA PRO A 29 -8.08 -12.28 -1.15
C PRO A 29 -8.42 -11.70 -2.54
N ASN A 30 -9.38 -12.30 -3.26
CA ASN A 30 -9.83 -11.82 -4.57
C ASN A 30 -10.26 -10.34 -4.60
N LYS A 31 -10.87 -9.85 -3.51
CA LYS A 31 -11.25 -8.44 -3.38
C LYS A 31 -10.05 -7.47 -3.38
N HIS A 32 -8.85 -7.94 -3.00
CA HIS A 32 -7.62 -7.15 -3.10
C HIS A 32 -7.11 -7.12 -4.54
N LYS A 33 -7.15 -8.26 -5.25
CA LYS A 33 -6.83 -8.32 -6.69
C LYS A 33 -7.69 -7.37 -7.50
N LYS A 34 -9.01 -7.37 -7.26
CA LYS A 34 -9.94 -6.42 -7.92
C LYS A 34 -9.57 -4.94 -7.76
N ILE A 35 -8.85 -4.60 -6.69
CA ILE A 35 -8.31 -3.25 -6.46
C ILE A 35 -6.98 -3.10 -7.20
N MET A 36 -6.03 -4.01 -6.97
CA MET A 36 -4.67 -3.89 -7.46
C MET A 36 -4.54 -3.93 -8.98
N VAL A 37 -5.42 -4.62 -9.71
CA VAL A 37 -5.43 -4.61 -11.19
C VAL A 37 -5.58 -3.20 -11.81
N ASN A 38 -6.04 -2.22 -11.03
CA ASN A 38 -6.15 -0.82 -11.47
C ASN A 38 -4.83 -0.03 -11.26
N PHE A 39 -3.77 -0.67 -10.75
CA PHE A 39 -2.48 -0.05 -10.42
C PHE A 39 -1.28 -0.90 -10.85
N MET A 40 -1.49 -1.93 -11.66
CA MET A 40 -0.46 -2.87 -12.11
C MET A 40 -0.47 -2.92 -13.64
N GLU A 41 0.60 -3.47 -14.21
CA GLU A 41 0.78 -3.63 -15.66
C GLU A 41 0.55 -2.30 -16.40
N ASP A 42 -0.36 -2.27 -17.39
CA ASP A 42 -0.69 -1.08 -18.18
C ASP A 42 -1.26 0.08 -17.34
N ASN A 43 -1.71 -0.20 -16.11
CA ASN A 43 -2.23 0.79 -15.17
C ASN A 43 -1.22 1.19 -14.09
N ALA A 44 0.06 0.80 -14.21
CA ALA A 44 1.08 1.03 -13.18
C ALA A 44 1.19 2.51 -12.76
N ASP A 45 0.98 3.45 -13.68
CA ASP A 45 1.07 4.89 -13.44
C ASP A 45 -0.25 5.57 -13.02
N SER A 46 -1.23 4.80 -12.59
CA SER A 46 -2.56 5.32 -12.27
C SER A 46 -2.60 6.04 -10.92
N GLU A 47 -3.28 7.18 -10.90
CA GLU A 47 -3.78 7.86 -9.70
C GLU A 47 -5.31 7.86 -9.76
N ILE A 48 -5.98 7.17 -8.84
CA ILE A 48 -7.42 6.94 -8.93
C ILE A 48 -8.13 7.44 -7.69
N TYR A 49 -9.16 8.26 -7.90
CA TYR A 49 -10.06 8.71 -6.84
C TYR A 49 -10.72 7.53 -6.12
N SER A 50 -10.74 7.55 -4.80
CA SER A 50 -11.34 6.51 -3.94
C SER A 50 -12.74 6.08 -4.37
N ASN A 51 -13.61 7.01 -4.76
CA ASN A 51 -14.97 6.72 -5.21
C ASN A 51 -15.03 6.07 -6.60
N GLU A 52 -14.05 6.31 -7.45
CA GLU A 52 -13.95 5.70 -8.79
C GLU A 52 -13.37 4.29 -8.65
N LEU A 53 -12.27 4.15 -7.92
CA LEU A 53 -11.65 2.86 -7.62
C LEU A 53 -12.66 1.90 -6.97
N LYS A 54 -13.46 2.38 -6.01
CA LYS A 54 -14.52 1.57 -5.38
C LYS A 54 -15.51 0.98 -6.40
N LYS A 55 -15.87 1.75 -7.43
CA LYS A 55 -16.76 1.30 -8.50
C LYS A 55 -16.05 0.36 -9.47
N GLN A 56 -14.85 0.73 -9.93
CA GLN A 56 -14.04 -0.06 -10.87
C GLN A 56 -13.71 -1.44 -10.30
N ALA A 57 -13.35 -1.52 -9.02
CA ALA A 57 -13.09 -2.76 -8.30
C ALA A 57 -14.38 -3.54 -7.92
N GLY A 58 -15.56 -3.07 -8.33
CA GLY A 58 -16.83 -3.79 -8.16
C GLY A 58 -17.37 -3.83 -6.73
N PHE A 59 -17.02 -2.87 -5.87
CA PHE A 59 -17.57 -2.76 -4.53
C PHE A 59 -18.90 -1.99 -4.53
N GLY A 60 -19.93 -2.52 -3.85
CA GLY A 60 -21.23 -1.87 -3.86
C GLY A 60 -22.37 -2.73 -3.30
N LYS A 61 -23.62 -2.32 -3.56
CA LYS A 61 -24.83 -2.98 -3.01
C LYS A 61 -24.91 -4.47 -3.38
N ASN A 62 -24.60 -4.80 -4.64
CA ASN A 62 -24.66 -6.16 -5.18
C ASN A 62 -23.28 -6.73 -5.53
N GLY A 63 -22.20 -6.11 -5.02
CA GLY A 63 -20.82 -6.50 -5.31
C GLY A 63 -20.02 -6.71 -4.03
N GLU A 64 -18.70 -6.54 -4.13
CA GLU A 64 -17.78 -6.70 -3.01
C GLU A 64 -18.11 -5.74 -1.86
N LYS A 65 -17.84 -6.18 -0.63
CA LYS A 65 -18.04 -5.41 0.60
C LYS A 65 -16.70 -5.11 1.27
N GLY A 66 -16.69 -4.09 2.13
CA GLY A 66 -15.52 -3.75 2.94
C GLY A 66 -14.37 -3.14 2.15
N PHE A 67 -14.69 -2.23 1.22
CA PHE A 67 -13.70 -1.51 0.40
C PHE A 67 -12.64 -0.82 1.28
N ASP A 68 -13.07 -0.03 2.26
CA ASP A 68 -12.15 0.76 3.10
C ASP A 68 -11.22 -0.17 3.90
N GLY A 69 -11.72 -1.33 4.35
CA GLY A 69 -10.90 -2.35 4.98
C GLY A 69 -9.89 -2.98 4.01
N ALA A 70 -10.27 -3.22 2.76
CA ALA A 70 -9.36 -3.75 1.75
C ALA A 70 -8.24 -2.75 1.39
N ILE A 71 -8.59 -1.47 1.22
CA ILE A 71 -7.62 -0.39 1.00
C ILE A 71 -6.67 -0.27 2.20
N THR A 72 -7.19 -0.25 3.42
CA THR A 72 -6.35 -0.20 4.64
C THR A 72 -5.37 -1.38 4.69
N ASN A 73 -5.80 -2.59 4.38
CA ASN A 73 -4.90 -3.75 4.34
C ASN A 73 -3.80 -3.60 3.29
N LEU A 74 -4.14 -3.16 2.08
CA LEU A 74 -3.16 -2.94 1.00
C LEU A 74 -2.18 -1.81 1.35
N MET A 75 -2.63 -0.73 1.98
CA MET A 75 -1.77 0.35 2.47
C MET A 75 -0.87 -0.10 3.63
N MET A 76 -1.41 -0.89 4.57
CA MET A 76 -0.61 -1.46 5.66
C MET A 76 0.49 -2.37 5.13
N GLN A 77 0.21 -3.15 4.09
CA GLN A 77 1.21 -3.97 3.39
C GLN A 77 2.10 -3.16 2.45
N THR A 78 1.93 -1.84 2.37
CA THR A 78 2.66 -0.92 1.49
C THR A 78 2.44 -1.12 0.00
N TYR A 79 1.43 -1.87 -0.47
CA TYR A 79 1.14 -1.99 -1.90
C TYR A 79 0.49 -0.74 -2.49
N LEU A 80 -0.32 -0.04 -1.70
CA LEU A 80 -0.96 1.21 -2.08
C LEU A 80 -0.59 2.35 -1.14
N CYS A 81 -0.72 3.56 -1.66
CA CYS A 81 -0.61 4.79 -0.89
C CYS A 81 -1.80 5.68 -1.19
N ASN A 82 -2.25 6.42 -0.18
CA ASN A 82 -3.02 7.63 -0.42
C ASN A 82 -2.04 8.73 -0.85
N CYS A 83 -1.95 8.99 -2.15
CA CYS A 83 -0.96 9.91 -2.71
C CYS A 83 -1.42 11.37 -2.69
N ASP A 84 -2.72 11.64 -2.65
CA ASP A 84 -3.25 13.00 -2.64
C ASP A 84 -4.70 13.08 -2.11
N PHE A 85 -5.14 14.29 -1.78
CA PHE A 85 -6.55 14.62 -1.56
C PHE A 85 -6.96 15.70 -2.56
N LYS A 86 -7.78 15.33 -3.56
CA LYS A 86 -8.21 16.23 -4.63
C LYS A 86 -9.72 16.42 -4.60
N LYS A 87 -10.21 17.59 -5.03
CA LYS A 87 -11.64 17.77 -5.34
C LYS A 87 -12.05 16.87 -6.50
N ARG A 88 -13.31 16.45 -6.50
CA ARG A 88 -13.87 15.71 -7.64
C ARG A 88 -14.03 16.65 -8.82
N VAL A 89 -13.79 16.13 -10.02
CA VAL A 89 -13.92 16.89 -11.27
C VAL A 89 -15.13 16.36 -12.05
N ASN A 90 -16.02 17.26 -12.47
CA ASN A 90 -17.19 16.85 -13.27
C ASN A 90 -16.82 16.67 -14.75
N LYS A 91 -17.77 16.21 -15.58
CA LYS A 91 -17.54 16.02 -17.03
C LYS A 91 -17.12 17.29 -17.79
N ARG A 92 -17.26 18.48 -17.19
CA ARG A 92 -16.84 19.77 -17.75
C ARG A 92 -15.49 20.25 -17.22
N GLY A 93 -14.76 19.43 -16.46
CA GLY A 93 -13.47 19.80 -15.89
C GLY A 93 -13.56 20.68 -14.63
N ILE A 94 -14.75 20.86 -14.04
CA ILE A 94 -14.95 21.77 -12.91
C ILE A 94 -14.89 20.98 -11.60
N GLU A 95 -14.07 21.46 -10.66
CA GLU A 95 -13.96 20.93 -9.30
C GLU A 95 -15.23 21.15 -8.49
N TYR A 96 -15.61 20.17 -7.66
CA TYR A 96 -16.77 20.28 -6.79
C TYR A 96 -16.69 19.38 -5.55
N GLY A 97 -17.40 19.82 -4.50
CA GLY A 97 -17.53 19.09 -3.25
C GLY A 97 -16.26 19.10 -2.37
N TRP A 98 -16.24 18.16 -1.43
CA TRP A 98 -15.10 17.92 -0.53
C TRP A 98 -13.99 17.15 -1.22
N ASP A 99 -12.79 17.31 -0.68
CA ASP A 99 -11.61 16.60 -1.16
C ASP A 99 -11.77 15.11 -0.83
N VAL A 100 -11.35 14.28 -1.77
CA VAL A 100 -11.43 12.83 -1.69
C VAL A 100 -10.05 12.23 -1.88
N ALA A 101 -9.76 11.13 -1.19
CA ALA A 101 -8.48 10.44 -1.31
C ALA A 101 -8.26 9.94 -2.74
N VAL A 102 -7.01 10.06 -3.19
CA VAL A 102 -6.50 9.54 -4.46
C VAL A 102 -5.47 8.47 -4.12
N TYR A 103 -5.62 7.29 -4.71
CA TYR A 103 -4.73 6.16 -4.47
C TYR A 103 -3.82 5.93 -5.66
N SER A 104 -2.59 5.47 -5.38
CA SER A 104 -1.66 4.95 -6.38
C SER A 104 -0.80 3.84 -5.76
N SER A 105 -0.10 3.09 -6.61
CA SER A 105 0.91 2.13 -6.16
C SER A 105 2.11 2.85 -5.54
N ILE A 106 2.80 2.19 -4.62
CA ILE A 106 4.03 2.74 -4.04
C ILE A 106 5.15 2.77 -5.09
N GLU A 107 5.12 1.84 -6.03
CA GLU A 107 6.04 1.70 -7.16
C GLU A 107 5.93 2.87 -8.14
N HIS A 108 4.73 3.39 -8.41
CA HIS A 108 4.55 4.60 -9.22
C HIS A 108 5.19 5.82 -8.56
N ILE A 109 4.97 5.98 -7.25
CA ILE A 109 5.40 7.18 -6.51
C ILE A 109 6.93 7.21 -6.32
N TYR A 110 7.55 6.05 -6.07
CA TYR A 110 8.96 5.98 -5.65
C TYR A 110 9.87 5.20 -6.60
N GLY A 111 9.33 4.54 -7.62
CA GLY A 111 10.05 3.69 -8.56
C GLY A 111 10.17 2.24 -8.08
N TYR A 112 9.91 1.30 -8.99
CA TYR A 112 9.93 -0.15 -8.70
C TYR A 112 11.24 -0.62 -8.08
N ASP A 113 12.38 -0.37 -8.75
CA ASP A 113 13.71 -0.81 -8.31
C ASP A 113 14.07 -0.35 -6.90
N TYR A 114 13.64 0.86 -6.54
CA TYR A 114 13.88 1.39 -5.21
C TYR A 114 13.02 0.70 -4.16
N VAL A 115 11.72 0.54 -4.41
CA VAL A 115 10.78 -0.11 -3.49
C VAL A 115 11.18 -1.57 -3.21
N THR A 116 11.65 -2.29 -4.23
CA THR A 116 12.02 -3.70 -4.15
C THR A 116 13.49 -3.94 -3.82
N SER A 117 14.28 -2.88 -3.61
CA SER A 117 15.74 -2.97 -3.43
C SER A 117 16.21 -3.86 -2.26
N CYS A 118 15.35 -4.14 -1.28
CA CYS A 118 15.61 -5.03 -0.15
C CYS A 118 15.05 -6.46 -0.33
N TYR A 119 14.38 -6.81 -1.43
CA TYR A 119 13.70 -8.12 -1.58
C TYR A 119 14.66 -9.32 -1.66
N LYS A 120 15.93 -9.05 -1.97
CA LYS A 120 17.00 -10.05 -1.92
C LYS A 120 17.41 -10.44 -0.49
N ASP A 121 17.07 -9.61 0.50
CA ASP A 121 17.41 -9.83 1.90
C ASP A 121 16.26 -10.58 2.59
N ASN A 122 16.57 -11.35 3.63
CA ASN A 122 15.53 -12.01 4.41
C ASN A 122 14.60 -10.95 5.05
N PRO A 123 13.26 -11.04 4.91
CA PRO A 123 12.33 -10.10 5.53
C PRO A 123 12.54 -9.93 7.05
N GLN A 124 13.03 -10.97 7.73
CA GLN A 124 13.36 -10.94 9.15
C GLN A 124 14.61 -10.10 9.47
N ASP A 125 15.53 -9.92 8.52
CA ASP A 125 16.65 -8.99 8.65
C ASP A 125 16.16 -7.55 8.51
N SER A 126 15.19 -7.31 7.62
CA SER A 126 14.53 -6.00 7.51
C SER A 126 13.78 -5.64 8.79
N TRP A 127 13.09 -6.61 9.39
CA TRP A 127 12.51 -6.45 10.73
C TRP A 127 13.55 -6.01 11.76
N LYS A 128 14.68 -6.74 11.83
CA LYS A 128 15.75 -6.46 12.78
C LYS A 128 16.29 -5.04 12.59
N GLN A 129 16.54 -4.62 11.35
CA GLN A 129 16.98 -3.25 11.06
C GLN A 129 16.00 -2.18 11.57
N ILE A 130 14.69 -2.40 11.42
CA ILE A 130 13.67 -1.47 11.93
C ILE A 130 13.70 -1.44 13.47
N VAL A 131 13.76 -2.60 14.12
CA VAL A 131 13.77 -2.70 15.59
C VAL A 131 15.03 -2.10 16.19
N ASP A 132 16.21 -2.41 15.64
CA ASP A 132 17.49 -1.88 16.11
C ASP A 132 17.48 -0.34 16.06
N TYR A 133 16.99 0.25 14.97
CA TYR A 133 16.84 1.70 14.86
C TYR A 133 15.79 2.28 15.82
N MET A 134 14.69 1.57 16.07
CA MET A 134 13.70 2.00 17.06
C MET A 134 14.27 2.00 18.47
N HIS A 135 15.13 1.03 18.82
CA HIS A 135 15.85 1.00 20.10
C HIS A 135 16.88 2.12 20.22
N GLU A 136 17.58 2.46 19.14
CA GLU A 136 18.48 3.63 19.13
C GLU A 136 17.72 4.93 19.44
N MET A 137 16.53 5.09 18.85
CA MET A 137 15.71 6.29 19.02
C MET A 137 14.91 6.32 20.33
N TYR A 138 14.51 5.14 20.82
CA TYR A 138 13.67 4.96 21.99
C TYR A 138 14.19 3.79 22.86
N PRO A 139 15.28 3.99 23.62
CA PRO A 139 15.94 2.90 24.36
C PRO A 139 15.05 2.19 25.39
N GLU A 140 14.01 2.86 25.89
CA GLU A 140 13.05 2.33 26.86
C GLU A 140 11.92 1.51 26.21
N ALA A 141 11.80 1.52 24.88
CA ALA A 141 10.76 0.78 24.18
C ALA A 141 11.08 -0.72 24.21
N THR A 142 10.15 -1.54 24.68
CA THR A 142 10.31 -3.00 24.62
C THR A 142 10.02 -3.54 23.22
N ASP A 143 10.63 -4.67 22.87
CA ASP A 143 10.32 -5.42 21.63
C ASP A 143 8.81 -5.67 21.47
N LYS A 144 8.10 -5.89 22.58
CA LYS A 144 6.65 -6.12 22.57
C LYS A 144 5.88 -4.86 22.13
N GLN A 145 6.29 -3.68 22.60
CA GLN A 145 5.69 -2.40 22.20
C GLN A 145 5.99 -2.11 20.72
N ILE A 146 7.23 -2.34 20.29
CA ILE A 146 7.65 -2.16 18.90
C ILE A 146 6.88 -3.10 17.97
N ARG A 147 6.76 -4.39 18.32
CA ARG A 147 5.93 -5.38 17.61
C ARG A 147 4.49 -4.97 17.46
N LYS A 148 3.91 -4.34 18.49
CA LYS A 148 2.53 -3.87 18.44
C LYS A 148 2.34 -2.70 17.47
N LEU A 149 3.38 -1.88 17.25
CA LEU A 149 3.32 -0.74 16.34
C LEU A 149 3.54 -1.13 14.87
N LEU A 150 4.33 -2.18 14.65
CA LEU A 150 4.73 -2.61 13.31
C LEU A 150 3.81 -3.69 12.71
N LYS A 151 2.86 -4.20 13.49
CA LYS A 151 1.83 -5.16 13.09
C LYS A 151 0.54 -4.45 12.70
#